data_AF-A0A6G0Y455-F1
#
_entry.id   AF-A0A6G0Y455-F1
#
_cell.length_a   1.000
_cell.length_b   1.000
_cell.length_c   1.000
_cell.angle_alpha   90.00
_cell.angle_beta   90.00
_cell.angle_gamma   90.00
#
_symmetry.space_group_name_H-M   'P 1'
#
loop_
_entity.id
_entity.type
_entity.pdbx_description
1 polymer ?
#
loop_
_entity_poly.entity_id
_entity_poly.type
_entity_poly.pdbx_seq_one_letter_code
_entity_poly.pdbx_strand_id
1 'polypeptide(L)'
;VKWADNKCVTIVNSYISISAPSETVSRYDRNKKERVNVKCPKVIKEYNSHKGDADLADIRHYSQLNNNQQRTLQFKHFRYEIAKSLLAQSSVGRPSTNLILSKRKRKTMPIEAPSKESRMDNIDHFPIHNIKGRCTYCTKGQTI
;
A
#
# COMPACT_ATOMS: atom_id res chain seq x y z
N VAL A 1 -7.93 -3.46 15.62
CA VAL A 1 -6.62 -3.13 16.24
C VAL A 1 -5.85 -2.19 15.32
N LYS A 2 -5.34 -1.07 15.86
CA LYS A 2 -4.50 -0.12 15.12
C LYS A 2 -3.07 -0.21 15.66
N TRP A 3 -2.10 -0.52 14.82
CA TRP A 3 -0.69 -0.63 15.18
C TRP A 3 0.12 0.40 14.39
N ALA A 4 0.99 1.13 15.09
CA ALA A 4 1.88 2.11 14.49
C ALA A 4 3.32 1.60 14.62
N ASP A 5 3.90 1.24 13.48
CA ASP A 5 5.33 0.96 13.31
C ASP A 5 5.90 2.08 12.40
N ASN A 6 6.67 1.76 11.36
CA ASN A 6 7.05 2.72 10.30
C ASN A 6 5.85 3.39 9.62
N LYS A 7 4.74 2.66 9.52
CA LYS A 7 3.44 3.14 9.01
C LYS A 7 2.35 2.59 9.91
N CYS A 8 1.21 3.26 9.90
CA CYS A 8 0.06 2.79 10.65
C CYS A 8 -0.73 1.74 9.86
N VAL A 9 -1.06 0.63 10.52
CA VAL A 9 -1.86 -0.46 9.98
C VAL A 9 -3.07 -0.68 10.89
N THR A 10 -4.25 -0.80 10.27
CA THR A 10 -5.48 -1.18 10.96
C THR A 10 -5.86 -2.58 10.51
N ILE A 11 -6.03 -3.50 11.46
CA ILE A 11 -6.49 -4.88 11.20
C ILE A 11 -7.79 -5.12 11.98
N VAL A 12 -8.73 -5.79 11.31
CA VAL A 12 -9.98 -6.29 11.89
C VAL A 12 -9.88 -7.81 12.02
N ASN A 13 -10.31 -8.34 13.16
CA ASN A 13 -10.34 -9.76 13.47
C ASN A 13 -11.47 -10.02 14.48
N SER A 14 -12.11 -11.18 14.43
CA SER A 14 -13.12 -11.67 15.38
C SER A 14 -12.57 -12.62 16.45
N TYR A 15 -11.37 -13.17 16.27
CA TYR A 15 -10.80 -14.23 17.12
C TYR A 15 -9.90 -13.69 18.25
N ILE A 16 -9.05 -12.70 17.97
CA ILE A 16 -8.06 -12.21 18.94
C ILE A 16 -8.57 -10.93 19.61
N SER A 17 -8.77 -11.01 20.93
CA SER A 17 -9.12 -9.86 21.76
C SER A 17 -8.05 -8.78 21.77
N ILE A 18 -8.46 -7.52 21.87
CA ILE A 18 -7.57 -6.36 21.96
C ILE A 18 -6.69 -6.41 23.22
N SER A 19 -7.18 -7.03 24.29
CA SER A 19 -6.46 -7.22 25.56
C SER A 19 -5.37 -8.28 25.52
N ALA A 20 -5.21 -9.01 24.42
CA ALA A 20 -4.16 -10.03 24.30
C ALA A 20 -2.77 -9.39 24.48
N PRO A 21 -1.84 -10.08 25.20
CA PRO A 21 -0.51 -9.55 25.43
C PRO A 21 0.20 -9.34 24.10
N SER A 22 0.79 -8.17 23.93
CA SER A 22 1.68 -7.88 22.81
C SER A 22 3.02 -8.58 23.04
N GLU A 23 3.59 -9.11 21.97
CA GLU A 23 4.91 -9.71 21.98
C GLU A 23 5.97 -8.74 21.48
N THR A 24 7.23 -9.05 21.72
CA THR A 24 8.36 -8.27 21.20
C THR A 24 8.89 -8.92 19.93
N VAL A 25 8.98 -8.18 18.83
CA VAL A 25 9.51 -8.66 17.56
C VAL A 25 10.74 -7.86 17.18
N SER A 26 11.79 -8.57 16.76
CA SER A 26 13.03 -7.96 16.28
C SER A 26 12.85 -7.39 14.87
N ARG A 27 12.99 -6.08 14.71
CA ARG A 27 12.89 -5.34 13.45
C ARG A 27 14.21 -4.64 13.13
N TYR A 28 14.60 -4.64 11.86
CA TYR A 28 15.76 -3.86 11.44
C TYR A 28 15.37 -2.39 11.25
N ASP A 29 16.03 -1.50 11.98
CA ASP A 29 15.88 -0.06 11.80
C ASP A 29 16.97 0.42 10.82
N ARG A 30 16.52 0.95 9.67
CA ARG A 30 17.43 1.41 8.61
C ARG A 30 18.24 2.64 9.02
N ASN A 31 17.72 3.46 9.93
CA ASN A 31 18.40 4.68 10.37
C ASN A 31 19.56 4.34 11.32
N LYS A 32 19.30 3.44 12.27
CA LYS A 32 20.30 2.96 13.24
C LYS A 32 21.18 1.84 12.70
N LYS A 33 20.80 1.24 11.56
CA LYS A 33 21.43 0.08 10.92
C LYS A 33 21.56 -1.14 11.84
N GLU A 34 20.68 -1.26 12.83
CA GLU A 34 20.69 -2.32 13.83
C GLU A 34 19.30 -2.97 13.96
N ARG A 35 19.23 -4.10 14.66
CA ARG A 35 17.96 -4.75 14.98
C ARG A 35 17.45 -4.25 16.33
N VAL A 36 16.31 -3.58 16.31
CA VAL A 36 15.60 -3.07 17.48
C VAL A 36 14.42 -3.97 17.84
N ASN A 37 14.12 -4.04 19.12
CA ASN A 37 12.99 -4.79 19.65
C ASN A 37 11.74 -3.89 19.70
N VAL A 38 10.71 -4.25 18.94
CA VAL A 38 9.47 -3.46 18.82
C VAL A 38 8.28 -4.26 19.38
N LYS A 39 7.44 -3.58 20.17
CA LYS A 39 6.18 -4.13 20.68
C LYS A 39 5.20 -4.36 19.53
N CYS A 40 4.81 -5.61 19.32
CA CYS A 40 3.95 -6.06 18.23
C CYS A 40 2.69 -6.74 18.80
N PRO A 41 1.47 -6.29 18.45
CA PRO A 41 0.24 -6.96 18.87
C PRO A 41 0.16 -8.40 18.34
N LYS A 42 -0.36 -9.33 19.17
CA LYS A 42 -0.51 -10.75 18.81
C LYS A 42 -1.25 -10.96 17.48
N VAL A 43 -2.30 -10.17 17.21
CA VAL A 43 -3.07 -10.22 15.96
C VAL A 43 -2.23 -9.96 14.70
N ILE A 44 -1.21 -9.09 14.80
CA ILE A 44 -0.33 -8.79 13.67
C ILE A 44 0.57 -9.99 13.38
N LYS A 45 1.07 -10.66 14.42
CA LYS A 45 1.89 -11.86 14.30
C LYS A 45 1.08 -12.99 13.65
N GLU A 46 -0.12 -13.25 14.16
CA GLU A 46 -1.01 -14.29 13.64
C GLU A 46 -1.32 -14.08 12.15
N TYR A 47 -1.65 -12.85 11.77
CA TYR A 47 -1.91 -12.50 10.39
C TYR A 47 -0.68 -12.77 9.51
N ASN A 48 0.51 -12.34 9.93
CA ASN A 48 1.72 -12.51 9.14
C ASN A 48 2.17 -13.97 9.00
N SER A 49 1.82 -14.85 9.94
CA SER A 49 2.14 -16.29 9.85
C SER A 49 1.45 -16.97 8.67
N HIS A 50 0.23 -16.55 8.33
CA HIS A 50 -0.59 -17.14 7.26
C HIS A 50 -0.58 -16.28 5.98
N LYS A 51 -0.12 -15.03 6.10
CA LYS A 51 0.01 -14.14 4.96
C LYS A 51 1.14 -14.64 4.05
N GLY A 52 0.79 -15.05 2.84
CA GLY A 52 1.74 -15.47 1.81
C GLY A 52 1.51 -16.88 1.29
N ASP A 53 0.61 -17.65 1.89
CA ASP A 53 0.29 -19.01 1.43
C ASP A 53 -0.28 -19.02 0.01
N ALA A 54 -1.13 -18.05 -0.34
CA ALA A 54 -1.63 -17.89 -1.70
C ALA A 54 -0.49 -17.61 -2.69
N ASP A 55 0.42 -16.68 -2.37
CA ASP A 55 1.58 -16.35 -3.22
C ASP A 55 2.51 -17.56 -3.38
N LEU A 56 2.72 -18.34 -2.31
CA LEU A 56 3.53 -19.56 -2.34
C LEU A 56 2.87 -20.66 -3.19
N ALA A 57 1.55 -20.82 -3.09
CA ALA A 57 0.79 -21.76 -3.90
C ALA A 57 0.89 -21.40 -5.39
N ASP A 58 0.75 -20.12 -5.73
CA ASP A 58 0.93 -19.63 -7.10
C ASP A 58 2.34 -19.96 -7.61
N ILE A 59 3.39 -19.61 -6.85
CA ILE A 59 4.78 -19.91 -7.22
C ILE A 59 4.97 -21.40 -7.48
N ARG A 60 4.43 -22.27 -6.63
CA ARG A 60 4.52 -23.73 -6.78
C ARG A 60 3.76 -24.22 -7.99
N HIS A 61 2.53 -23.75 -8.21
CA HIS A 61 1.72 -24.09 -9.37
C HIS A 61 2.44 -23.68 -10.68
N TYR A 62 2.95 -22.45 -10.76
CA TYR A 62 3.76 -21.99 -11.89
C TYR A 62 5.02 -22.84 -12.08
N SER A 63 5.67 -23.30 -11.00
CA SER A 63 6.88 -24.14 -11.10
C SER A 63 6.58 -25.54 -11.64
N GLN A 64 5.43 -26.13 -11.27
CA GLN A 64 5.01 -27.47 -11.72
C GLN A 64 4.58 -27.46 -13.19
N LEU A 65 3.97 -26.38 -13.67
CA LEU A 65 3.58 -26.23 -15.07
C LEU A 65 4.79 -26.07 -16.02
N ASN A 66 5.91 -25.53 -15.54
CA ASN A 66 7.09 -25.20 -16.35
C ASN A 66 8.24 -26.20 -16.17
N ASN A 67 7.91 -27.50 -16.13
CA ASN A 67 8.81 -28.56 -15.70
C ASN A 67 10.10 -28.78 -16.52
N ASN A 68 10.40 -28.06 -17.61
CA ASN A 68 11.68 -28.25 -18.31
C ASN A 68 12.25 -27.11 -19.17
N GLN A 69 11.69 -25.89 -19.16
CA GLN A 69 12.37 -24.77 -19.80
C GLN A 69 11.96 -23.46 -19.14
N GLN A 70 12.97 -22.78 -18.60
CA GLN A 70 12.94 -21.43 -18.03
C GLN A 70 12.48 -21.31 -16.56
N ARG A 71 13.46 -21.52 -15.67
CA ARG A 71 13.45 -21.08 -14.25
C ARG A 71 13.43 -19.55 -14.08
N THR A 72 13.35 -18.79 -15.17
CA THR A 72 13.14 -17.35 -15.15
C THR A 72 11.64 -17.10 -15.02
N LEU A 73 11.21 -16.54 -13.89
CA LEU A 73 9.84 -16.07 -13.70
C LEU A 73 9.40 -15.34 -14.98
N GLN A 74 8.28 -15.74 -15.58
CA GLN A 74 7.75 -15.19 -16.84
C GLN A 74 7.83 -13.64 -16.85
N PHE A 75 7.53 -13.00 -15.71
CA PHE A 75 7.66 -11.56 -15.52
C PHE A 75 9.10 -11.02 -15.51
N LYS A 76 10.08 -11.75 -14.96
CA LYS A 76 11.49 -11.35 -15.00
C LYS A 76 12.03 -11.46 -16.43
N HIS A 77 11.68 -12.50 -17.17
CA HIS A 77 12.10 -12.62 -18.57
C HIS A 77 11.46 -11.53 -19.42
N PHE A 78 10.16 -11.29 -19.27
CA PHE A 78 9.47 -10.18 -19.93
C PHE A 78 10.07 -8.81 -19.60
N ARG A 79 10.34 -8.54 -18.31
CA ARG A 79 11.02 -7.30 -17.89
C ARG A 79 12.44 -7.19 -18.45
N TYR A 80 13.16 -8.30 -18.55
CA TYR A 80 14.48 -8.35 -19.16
C TYR A 80 14.41 -8.05 -20.67
N GLU A 81 13.46 -8.63 -21.40
CA GLU A 81 13.25 -8.33 -22.82
C GLU A 81 12.85 -6.86 -23.05
N ILE A 82 11.97 -6.30 -22.20
CA ILE A 82 11.67 -4.87 -22.21
C ILE A 82 12.93 -4.04 -21.93
N ALA A 83 13.71 -4.37 -20.90
CA ALA A 83 14.92 -3.62 -20.58
C ALA A 83 15.97 -3.70 -21.70
N LYS A 84 16.16 -4.89 -22.29
CA LYS A 84 17.09 -5.13 -23.40
C LYS A 84 16.67 -4.37 -24.65
N SER A 85 15.37 -4.40 -24.99
CA SER A 85 14.83 -3.63 -26.14
C SER A 85 14.96 -2.11 -25.92
N LEU A 86 14.73 -1.61 -24.71
CA LEU A 86 14.92 -0.20 -24.37
C LEU A 86 16.40 0.23 -24.39
N LEU A 87 17.32 -0.65 -23.97
CA LEU A 87 18.77 -0.39 -24.03
C LEU A 87 19.33 -0.46 -25.46
N ALA A 88 18.76 -1.33 -26.29
CA ALA A 88 19.13 -1.45 -27.71
C ALA A 88 18.61 -0.29 -28.57
N GLN A 89 17.62 0.46 -28.09
CA GLN A 89 17.24 1.74 -28.69
C GLN A 89 18.33 2.77 -28.36
N SER A 90 19.04 3.24 -29.39
CA SER A 90 19.98 4.36 -29.25
C SER A 90 19.22 5.60 -28.80
N SER A 91 19.40 5.96 -27.52
CA SER A 91 19.03 7.24 -26.92
C SER A 91 17.79 7.91 -27.51
N VAL A 92 16.61 7.33 -27.27
CA VAL A 92 15.39 8.12 -27.28
C VAL A 92 14.97 8.28 -25.83
N GLY A 93 15.65 9.21 -25.15
CA GLY A 93 14.93 9.98 -24.14
C GLY A 93 13.62 10.47 -24.75
N ARG A 94 12.59 10.72 -23.93
CA ARG A 94 11.30 11.26 -24.40
C ARG A 94 11.56 12.31 -25.48
N PRO A 95 11.14 12.13 -26.74
CA PRO A 95 11.46 13.07 -27.79
C PRO A 95 10.91 14.43 -27.37
N SER A 96 11.81 15.36 -27.04
CA SER A 96 11.47 16.75 -26.75
C SER A 96 11.52 17.54 -28.05
N THR A 97 10.90 17.03 -29.10
CA THR A 97 10.65 17.77 -30.33
C THR A 97 9.27 18.39 -30.22
N ASN A 98 9.23 19.62 -29.69
CA ASN A 98 8.13 20.58 -29.83
C ASN A 98 6.72 20.01 -29.64
N LEU A 99 6.47 19.24 -28.57
CA LEU A 99 5.11 19.14 -28.07
C LEU A 99 4.76 20.51 -27.51
N ILE A 100 3.98 21.28 -28.28
CA ILE A 100 3.15 22.34 -27.74
C ILE A 100 2.50 21.75 -26.49
N LEU A 101 3.00 22.10 -25.31
CA LEU A 101 2.27 21.85 -24.07
C LEU A 101 1.00 22.66 -24.23
N SER A 102 -0.07 22.03 -24.73
CA SER A 102 -1.38 22.56 -24.44
C SER A 102 -1.44 22.51 -22.91
N LYS A 103 -1.31 23.68 -22.27
CA LYS A 103 -1.60 23.87 -20.85
C LYS A 103 -3.10 23.70 -20.62
N ARG A 104 -3.74 22.69 -21.22
CA ARG A 104 -5.06 22.25 -20.78
C ARG A 104 -4.81 21.45 -19.51
N LYS A 105 -4.70 22.18 -18.39
CA LYS A 105 -5.18 21.66 -17.12
C LYS A 105 -6.60 21.18 -17.42
N ARG A 106 -6.83 19.86 -17.41
CA ARG A 106 -8.19 19.34 -17.37
C ARG A 106 -8.78 19.97 -16.10
N LYS A 107 -9.76 20.87 -16.23
CA LYS A 107 -10.54 21.28 -15.07
C LYS A 107 -11.17 20.00 -14.56
N THR A 108 -10.76 19.53 -13.39
CA THR A 108 -11.53 18.53 -12.66
C THR A 108 -12.93 19.10 -12.51
N MET A 109 -13.94 18.38 -13.00
CA MET A 109 -15.33 18.72 -12.73
C MET A 109 -15.48 18.79 -11.20
N PRO A 110 -16.00 19.88 -10.63
CA PRO A 110 -16.33 19.91 -9.21
C PRO A 110 -17.33 18.78 -8.96
N ILE A 111 -16.96 17.81 -8.14
CA ILE A 111 -17.94 16.87 -7.60
C ILE A 111 -18.84 17.72 -6.70
N GLU A 112 -20.14 17.76 -7.00
CA GLU A 112 -21.10 18.44 -6.12
C GLU A 112 -21.04 17.77 -4.75
N ALA A 113 -20.77 18.58 -3.72
CA ALA A 113 -20.77 18.08 -2.36
C ALA A 113 -22.20 17.61 -2.02
N PRO A 114 -22.35 16.50 -1.25
CA PRO A 114 -23.62 16.12 -0.67
C PRO A 114 -24.26 17.29 0.11
N SER A 115 -25.57 17.23 0.30
CA SER A 115 -26.32 18.26 1.04
C SER A 115 -25.69 18.52 2.42
N LYS A 116 -25.80 19.74 2.93
CA LYS A 116 -25.22 20.12 4.23
C LYS A 116 -25.69 19.20 5.35
N GLU A 117 -26.91 18.70 5.25
CA GLU A 117 -27.53 17.79 6.22
C GLU A 117 -26.86 16.42 6.19
N SER A 118 -26.67 15.82 5.01
CA SER A 118 -25.89 14.58 4.86
C SER A 118 -24.43 14.78 5.26
N ARG A 119 -23.81 15.90 4.87
CA ARG A 119 -22.40 16.18 5.17
C ARG A 119 -22.12 16.35 6.68
N MET A 120 -23.12 16.74 7.47
CA MET A 120 -23.02 17.04 8.91
C MET A 120 -23.87 16.09 9.75
N ASP A 121 -24.27 14.93 9.21
CA ASP A 121 -25.18 13.98 9.84
C ASP A 121 -24.57 13.24 11.05
N ASN A 122 -23.32 13.53 11.39
CA ASN A 122 -22.52 12.88 12.44
C ASN A 122 -22.39 11.35 12.29
N ILE A 123 -22.81 10.79 11.15
CA ILE A 123 -22.78 9.35 10.86
C ILE A 123 -21.63 9.03 9.88
N ASP A 124 -21.21 9.99 9.06
CA ASP A 124 -20.18 9.82 8.02
C ASP A 124 -18.73 9.60 8.55
N HIS A 125 -18.51 9.76 9.85
CA HIS A 125 -17.19 9.60 10.44
C HIS A 125 -17.22 8.41 11.39
N PHE A 126 -16.78 7.23 10.92
CA PHE A 126 -16.33 6.17 11.84
C PHE A 126 -15.43 6.84 12.89
N PRO A 127 -15.64 6.61 14.20
CA PRO A 127 -14.96 7.37 15.24
C PRO A 127 -13.44 7.18 15.18
N ILE A 128 -12.76 8.07 14.47
CA ILE A 128 -11.32 8.18 14.48
C ILE A 128 -10.99 8.98 15.73
N HIS A 129 -10.54 8.29 16.77
CA HIS A 129 -10.14 8.89 18.04
C HIS A 129 -8.80 9.65 17.89
N ASN A 130 -8.79 10.70 17.07
CA ASN A 130 -7.66 11.60 16.87
C ASN A 130 -8.18 13.03 17.01
N ILE A 131 -7.46 13.83 17.79
CA ILE A 131 -7.64 15.26 17.99
C ILE A 131 -7.65 16.10 16.69
N LYS A 132 -7.00 15.67 15.59
CA LYS A 132 -7.02 16.34 14.26
C LYS A 132 -6.75 15.37 13.10
N GLY A 133 -7.73 15.13 12.23
CA GLY A 133 -7.57 14.41 10.94
C GLY A 133 -7.84 15.33 9.75
N ARG A 134 -7.22 15.11 8.58
CA ARG A 134 -7.46 15.94 7.37
C ARG A 134 -8.72 15.43 6.66
N CYS A 135 -9.78 16.25 6.57
CA CYS A 135 -11.03 15.89 5.88
C CYS A 135 -11.28 16.81 4.69
N THR A 136 -11.57 16.24 3.52
CA THR A 136 -11.89 16.95 2.27
C THR A 136 -13.29 17.57 2.28
N TYR A 137 -14.15 17.09 3.17
CA TYR A 137 -15.53 17.54 3.28
C TYR A 137 -15.73 18.55 4.41
N CYS A 138 -14.79 18.69 5.35
CA CYS A 138 -14.88 19.69 6.42
C CYS A 138 -14.41 21.06 5.92
N THR A 139 -15.11 22.13 6.30
CA THR A 139 -14.78 23.51 5.92
C THR A 139 -13.41 23.96 6.42
N LYS A 140 -12.99 23.48 7.59
CA LYS A 140 -11.66 23.74 8.17
C LYS A 140 -10.58 22.76 7.68
N GLY A 141 -10.93 21.84 6.76
CA GLY A 141 -10.04 20.77 6.31
C GLY A 141 -9.68 19.77 7.41
N GLN A 142 -10.38 19.80 8.55
CA GLN A 142 -10.09 18.98 9.73
C GLN A 142 -11.36 18.30 10.27
N THR A 143 -11.23 17.03 10.67
CA THR A 143 -12.23 16.33 11.50
C THR A 143 -12.16 16.90 12.92
N ILE A 144 -13.32 17.28 13.47
CA ILE A 144 -13.48 17.59 14.90
C ILE A 144 -13.68 16.27 15.63
#